data_AF-A0A7K3XP44-F1
#
_entry.id   AF-A0A7K3XP44-F1
#
_cell.length_a   1.000
_cell.length_b   1.000
_cell.length_c   1.000
_cell.angle_alpha   90.00
_cell.angle_beta   90.00
_cell.angle_gamma   90.00
#
_symmetry.space_group_name_H-M   'P 1'
#
loop_
_entity.id
_entity.type
_entity.pdbx_description
1 polymer ?
#
loop_
_entity_poly.entity_id
_entity_poly.type
_entity_poly.pdbx_seq_one_letter_code
_entity_poly.pdbx_strand_id
1 'polypeptide(L)'
;WLALEVFGMILGGFISGAISHRLKFKVEKSPKITNSKRLLFAFLGGAFFVYGAQLARGCTSGAALSGMAVLSVAGFVTMIAIFGSAYLFAWFFRSLWI
;
A
#
# COMPACT_ATOMS: atom_id res chain seq x y z
N TRP A 1 4.76 -20.39 -6.99
CA TRP A 1 4.68 -20.01 -5.57
C TRP A 1 3.97 -18.67 -5.38
N LEU A 2 4.52 -17.56 -5.88
CA LEU A 2 3.90 -16.21 -5.80
C LEU A 2 2.42 -16.15 -6.22
N ALA A 3 2.01 -16.83 -7.29
CA ALA A 3 0.60 -16.84 -7.71
C ALA A 3 -0.34 -17.47 -6.66
N LEU A 4 0.11 -18.52 -5.97
CA LEU A 4 -0.65 -19.17 -4.91
C LEU A 4 -0.70 -18.29 -3.65
N GLU A 5 0.39 -17.58 -3.34
CA GLU A 5 0.45 -16.61 -2.25
C GLU A 5 -0.52 -15.45 -2.47
N VAL A 6 -0.54 -14.89 -3.69
CA VAL A 6 -1.49 -13.83 -4.07
C VAL A 6 -2.93 -14.32 -3.97
N PHE A 7 -3.22 -15.52 -4.47
CA PHE A 7 -4.57 -16.11 -4.37
C PHE A 7 -4.97 -16.35 -2.91
N GLY A 8 -4.04 -16.85 -2.09
CA GLY A 8 -4.21 -17.04 -0.65
C GLY A 8 -4.44 -15.73 0.11
N MET A 9 -3.75 -14.65 -0.24
CA MET A 9 -3.98 -13.32 0.33
C MET A 9 -5.36 -12.75 -0.03
N ILE A 10 -5.79 -12.93 -1.29
CA ILE A 10 -7.12 -12.48 -1.74
C ILE A 10 -8.22 -13.22 -0.97
N LEU A 11 -8.13 -14.56 -0.94
CA LEU A 11 -9.11 -15.39 -0.23
C LEU A 11 -9.07 -15.14 1.29
N GLY A 12 -7.88 -15.08 1.89
CA GLY A 12 -7.70 -14.84 3.32
C GLY A 12 -8.20 -13.46 3.75
N GLY A 13 -7.93 -12.42 2.96
CA GLY A 13 -8.45 -11.07 3.18
C GLY A 13 -9.98 -11.00 3.07
N PHE A 14 -10.55 -11.71 2.09
CA PHE A 14 -12.01 -11.77 1.91
C PHE A 14 -12.70 -12.51 3.06
N ILE A 15 -12.17 -13.66 3.48
CA ILE A 15 -12.68 -14.45 4.60
C ILE A 15 -12.58 -13.67 5.91
N SER A 16 -11.44 -13.02 6.17
CA SER A 16 -11.26 -12.17 7.36
C SER A 16 -12.21 -10.97 7.36
N GLY A 17 -12.44 -10.36 6.19
CA GLY A 17 -13.41 -9.28 6.00
C GLY A 17 -14.87 -9.71 6.21
N ALA A 18 -15.20 -10.95 5.84
CA ALA A 18 -16.51 -11.56 6.06
C ALA A 18 -16.76 -11.88 7.53
N ILE A 19 -15.79 -12.51 8.21
CA ILE A 19 -15.88 -12.81 9.64
C ILE A 19 -15.98 -11.54 10.47
N SER A 20 -15.25 -10.48 10.10
CA SER A 20 -15.28 -9.20 10.80
C SER A 20 -16.54 -8.37 10.52
N HIS A 21 -17.47 -8.85 9.68
CA HIS A 21 -18.68 -8.12 9.24
C HIS A 21 -18.38 -6.69 8.70
N ARG A 22 -17.13 -6.45 8.28
CA ARG A 22 -16.59 -5.17 7.80
C ARG A 22 -16.50 -5.09 6.28
N LEU A 23 -17.06 -6.07 5.56
CA LEU A 23 -17.37 -6.00 4.13
C LEU A 23 -18.46 -4.93 3.87
N LYS A 24 -18.10 -3.68 4.10
CA LYS A 24 -18.86 -2.52 3.64
C LYS A 24 -18.06 -1.91 2.51
N PHE A 25 -18.64 -1.83 1.32
CA PHE A 25 -18.11 -1.02 0.22
C PHE A 25 -18.16 0.45 0.65
N LYS A 26 -17.12 0.87 1.37
CA LYS A 26 -17.03 2.19 1.96
C LYS A 26 -15.88 2.88 1.27
N VAL A 27 -16.23 3.82 0.39
CA VAL A 27 -15.29 4.86 0.01
C VAL A 27 -15.21 5.78 1.22
N GLU A 28 -14.30 5.47 2.14
CA GLU A 28 -13.86 6.45 3.14
C GLU A 28 -13.57 7.73 2.34
N LYS A 29 -14.18 8.86 2.67
CA LYS A 29 -14.02 10.12 1.95
C LYS A 29 -14.07 11.26 2.97
N SER A 30 -13.29 12.31 2.76
CA SER A 30 -13.55 13.57 3.46
C SER A 30 -14.83 14.19 2.88
N PRO A 31 -15.71 14.80 3.71
CA PRO A 31 -16.94 15.45 3.26
C PRO A 31 -16.70 16.60 2.27
N LYS A 32 -15.45 17.09 2.12
CA LYS A 32 -15.09 18.20 1.23
C LYS A 32 -14.70 17.78 -0.19
N ILE A 33 -14.55 16.48 -0.48
CA ILE A 33 -14.01 16.01 -1.77
C ILE A 33 -14.93 15.01 -2.48
N THR A 34 -15.08 15.20 -3.80
CA THR A 34 -15.82 14.31 -4.70
C THR A 34 -15.14 12.94 -4.82
N ASN A 35 -15.92 11.85 -4.81
CA ASN A 35 -15.45 10.47 -4.98
C ASN A 35 -14.46 10.29 -6.14
N SER A 36 -14.69 10.97 -7.27
CA SER A 36 -13.83 10.88 -8.46
C SER A 36 -12.42 11.37 -8.22
N LYS A 37 -12.22 12.45 -7.44
CA LYS A 37 -10.89 12.99 -7.14
C LYS A 37 -10.12 12.02 -6.24
N ARG A 38 -10.75 11.47 -5.20
CA ARG A 38 -10.11 10.50 -4.30
C ARG A 38 -9.74 9.20 -5.03
N LEU A 39 -10.62 8.71 -5.90
CA LEU A 39 -10.35 7.52 -6.69
C LEU A 39 -9.19 7.75 -7.69
N LEU A 40 -9.16 8.92 -8.33
CA LEU A 40 -8.06 9.31 -9.22
C LEU A 40 -6.72 9.40 -8.49
N PHE A 41 -6.69 10.03 -7.31
CA PHE A 41 -5.48 10.11 -6.48
C PHE A 41 -5.03 8.75 -5.95
N ALA A 42 -5.96 7.88 -5.53
CA ALA A 42 -5.63 6.52 -5.12
C ALA A 42 -5.05 5.70 -6.28
N PHE A 43 -5.62 5.85 -7.48
CA PHE A 43 -5.13 5.19 -8.69
C PHE A 43 -3.75 5.72 -9.11
N LEU A 44 -3.56 7.03 -9.13
CA LEU A 44 -2.27 7.68 -9.42
C LEU A 44 -1.19 7.27 -8.43
N GLY A 45 -1.52 7.25 -7.12
CA GLY A 45 -0.61 6.80 -6.07
C GLY A 45 -0.23 5.33 -6.23
N GLY A 46 -1.20 4.46 -6.54
CA GLY A 46 -0.96 3.05 -6.85
C GLY A 46 -0.06 2.85 -8.07
N ALA A 47 -0.30 3.59 -9.15
CA ALA A 47 0.51 3.53 -10.37
C ALA A 47 1.97 3.97 -10.10
N PHE A 48 2.17 5.06 -9.36
CA PHE A 48 3.50 5.55 -8.99
C PHE A 48 4.22 4.55 -8.08
N PHE A 49 3.50 3.92 -7.15
CA PHE A 49 4.05 2.88 -6.28
C PHE A 49 4.50 1.65 -7.06
N VAL A 50 3.69 1.17 -8.01
CA VAL A 50 4.04 0.02 -8.87
C VAL A 50 5.25 0.35 -9.74
N TYR A 51 5.32 1.56 -10.30
CA TYR A 51 6.47 2.01 -11.07
C TYR A 51 7.75 2.04 -10.22
N GLY A 52 7.67 2.56 -8.99
CA GLY A 52 8.78 2.54 -8.03
C GLY A 52 9.19 1.13 -7.61
N ALA A 53 8.23 0.23 -7.38
CA ALA A 53 8.49 -1.16 -7.01
C ALA A 53 9.21 -1.93 -8.13
N GLN A 54 8.87 -1.67 -9.39
CA GLN A 54 9.58 -2.23 -10.54
C GLN A 54 11.02 -1.73 -10.63
N LEU A 55 11.26 -0.42 -10.42
CA LEU A 55 12.60 0.17 -10.41
C LEU A 55 13.47 -0.41 -9.27
N ALA A 56 12.88 -0.60 -8.09
CA ALA A 56 13.55 -1.20 -6.94
C ALA A 56 13.72 -2.73 -7.05
N ARG A 57 13.16 -3.36 -8.10
CA ARG A 57 13.05 -4.83 -8.26
C ARG A 57 12.46 -5.53 -7.02
N GLY A 58 11.58 -4.85 -6.29
CA GLY A 58 10.98 -5.40 -5.09
C GLY A 58 9.91 -4.50 -4.47
N CYS A 59 8.99 -5.12 -3.75
CA CYS A 59 7.91 -4.44 -3.03
C CYS A 59 8.23 -4.31 -1.54
N THR A 60 7.37 -3.65 -0.77
CA THR A 60 7.47 -3.55 0.69
C THR A 60 7.61 -4.92 1.37
N SER A 61 6.86 -5.92 0.94
CA SER A 61 6.93 -7.26 1.54
C SER A 61 8.26 -7.98 1.21
N GLY A 62 8.77 -7.83 -0.02
CA GLY A 62 9.96 -8.54 -0.47
C GLY A 62 11.27 -7.79 -0.19
N ALA A 63 11.41 -6.56 -0.68
CA ALA A 63 12.63 -5.78 -0.54
C ALA A 63 12.84 -5.27 0.90
N ALA A 64 11.76 -4.81 1.56
CA ALA A 64 11.87 -4.25 2.89
C ALA A 64 11.75 -5.34 3.98
N LEU A 65 10.63 -6.07 4.05
CA LEU A 65 10.41 -7.07 5.12
C LEU A 65 11.37 -8.27 5.02
N SER A 66 11.42 -8.97 3.88
CA SER A 66 12.33 -10.11 3.73
C SER A 66 13.80 -9.67 3.70
N GLY A 67 14.11 -8.51 3.12
CA GLY A 67 15.46 -7.96 3.13
C GLY A 67 16.00 -7.65 4.54
N MET A 68 15.16 -7.09 5.42
CA MET A 68 15.52 -6.88 6.82
C MET A 68 15.62 -8.18 7.62
N ALA A 69 14.80 -9.19 7.30
CA ALA A 69 14.86 -10.50 7.97
C ALA A 69 16.21 -11.21 7.77
N VAL A 70 16.91 -10.93 6.65
CA VAL A 70 18.25 -11.46 6.35
C VAL A 70 19.37 -10.49 6.80
N LEU A 71 19.05 -9.48 7.62
CA LEU A 71 19.98 -8.41 8.05
C LEU A 71 20.68 -7.66 6.89
N SER A 72 20.04 -7.59 5.72
CA SER A 72 20.62 -6.86 4.59
C SER A 72 20.51 -5.35 4.78
N VAL A 73 21.62 -4.63 4.61
CA VAL A 73 21.66 -3.16 4.64
C VAL A 73 20.68 -2.57 3.62
N ALA A 74 20.51 -3.21 2.46
CA ALA A 74 19.56 -2.80 1.44
C ALA A 74 18.10 -2.86 1.93
N GLY A 75 17.76 -3.83 2.80
CA GLY A 75 16.42 -3.95 3.40
C GLY A 75 16.09 -2.79 4.33
N PHE A 76 17.05 -2.37 5.16
CA PHE A 76 16.87 -1.21 6.03
C PHE A 76 16.76 0.10 5.24
N VAL A 77 17.60 0.29 4.22
CA VAL A 77 17.57 1.49 3.37
C VAL A 77 16.25 1.58 2.61
N THR A 78 15.76 0.48 2.04
CA THR A 78 14.47 0.46 1.33
C THR A 78 13.30 0.71 2.28
N MET A 79 13.32 0.17 3.50
CA MET A 79 12.30 0.45 4.52
C MET A 79 12.23 1.94 4.87
N ILE A 80 13.38 2.56 5.15
CA ILE A 80 13.47 3.98 5.49
C ILE A 80 13.05 4.84 4.30
N ALA A 81 13.46 4.49 3.07
CA ALA A 81 13.09 5.25 1.88
C ALA A 81 11.57 5.18 1.59
N ILE A 82 10.96 4.00 1.69
CA ILE A 82 9.54 3.81 1.43
C ILE A 82 8.70 4.51 2.51
N PHE A 83 8.96 4.23 3.79
CA PHE A 83 8.17 4.84 4.87
C PHE A 83 8.49 6.33 5.04
N GLY A 84 9.74 6.73 4.91
CA GLY A 84 10.15 8.14 4.98
C GLY A 84 9.49 8.99 3.90
N SER A 85 9.49 8.53 2.65
CA SER A 85 8.76 9.22 1.57
C SER A 85 7.25 9.18 1.81
N ALA A 86 6.69 8.06 2.25
CA ALA A 86 5.25 7.96 2.55
C ALA A 86 4.81 8.99 3.61
N TYR A 87 5.57 9.18 4.70
CA TYR A 87 5.25 10.18 5.72
C TYR A 87 5.41 11.62 5.22
N LEU A 88 6.41 11.89 4.39
CA LEU A 88 6.60 13.19 3.73
C LEU A 88 5.41 13.55 2.84
N PHE A 89 4.98 12.61 1.99
CA PHE A 89 3.83 12.82 1.09
C PHE A 89 2.49 12.78 1.84
N ALA A 90 2.36 12.01 2.92
CA ALA A 90 1.14 11.96 3.73
C ALA A 90 0.76 13.33 4.30
N TRP A 91 1.74 14.17 4.64
CA TRP A 91 1.48 15.55 5.06
C TRP A 91 0.86 16.40 3.95
N PHE A 92 1.32 16.24 2.71
CA PHE A 92 0.78 16.95 1.54
C PHE A 92 -0.65 16.49 1.20
N PHE A 93 -0.90 15.19 1.27
CA PHE A 93 -2.22 14.60 1.01
C PHE A 93 -3.17 14.62 2.21
N ARG A 94 -2.76 15.21 3.35
CA ARG A 94 -3.58 15.34 4.57
C ARG A 94 -4.91 16.06 4.28
N SER A 95 -4.90 17.02 3.37
CA SER A 95 -6.12 17.73 2.92
C SER A 95 -7.11 16.85 2.15
N LEU A 96 -6.73 15.64 1.73
CA LEU A 96 -7.61 14.68 1.04
C LEU A 96 -8.37 13.78 2.03
N TRP A 97 -7.91 13.73 3.29
CA TRP A 97 -8.44 12.82 4.32
C TRP A 97 -9.19 13.55 5.45
N ILE A 98 -8.81 14.78 5.78
CA ILE A 98 -9.54 15.69 6.71
C ILE A 98 -10.60 16.46 5.93
#